data_AF-A0A2T1E1G8-F1
#
_entry.id   AF-A0A2T1E1G8-F1
#
_cell.length_a   1.000
_cell.length_b   1.000
_cell.length_c   1.000
_cell.angle_alpha   90.00
_cell.angle_beta   90.00
_cell.angle_gamma   90.00
#
_symmetry.space_group_name_H-M   'P 1'
#
loop_
_entity.id
_entity.type
_entity.pdbx_description
1 polymer ?
#
loop_
_entity_poly.entity_id
_entity_poly.type
_entity_poly.pdbx_seq_one_letter_code
_entity_poly.pdbx_strand_id
1 'polypeptide(L)'
;MLSQIVRPMVQTQIRLLANSRSTRPTMVSTVAHWLGFLGVRAQVTHLDAGAGKIHISISVDKPEACDAHDWQQILRNLDVSETEADAVTTNPAEFTPQQQSKMQRLLAYLIQVGNPDQPANWEHLQPQLLSLGLNETTLLGIRAALKVPQSLDDLLEGLDSDVAAVALPKAVSIAMLDRTVNMSEDQALMSLLKAMKHQ
;
A
#
# COMPACT_ATOMS: atom_id res chain seq x y z
N MET A 1 -13.10 11.13 9.09
CA MET A 1 -14.13 11.62 8.13
C MET A 1 -13.97 11.05 6.71
N LEU A 2 -12.76 10.85 6.18
CA LEU A 2 -12.55 10.31 4.83
C LEU A 2 -13.26 8.96 4.55
N SER A 3 -13.18 7.99 5.46
CA SER A 3 -13.84 6.68 5.28
C SER A 3 -15.38 6.73 5.33
N GLN A 4 -15.97 7.73 5.98
CA GLN A 4 -17.43 7.95 6.02
C GLN A 4 -17.97 8.61 4.75
N ILE A 5 -17.11 9.24 3.94
CA ILE A 5 -17.51 9.89 2.69
C ILE A 5 -17.07 9.03 1.50
N VAL A 6 -15.82 8.54 1.50
CA VAL A 6 -15.22 7.77 0.41
C VAL A 6 -15.88 6.41 0.24
N ARG A 7 -16.18 5.66 1.31
CA ARG A 7 -16.82 4.33 1.16
C ARG A 7 -18.26 4.43 0.62
N PRO A 8 -19.14 5.30 1.15
CA PRO A 8 -20.46 5.51 0.53
C PRO A 8 -20.37 6.09 -0.88
N MET A 9 -19.39 6.94 -1.17
CA MET A 9 -19.15 7.44 -2.53
C MET A 9 -18.76 6.30 -3.48
N VAL A 10 -17.82 5.44 -3.11
CA VAL A 10 -17.42 4.27 -3.91
C VAL A 10 -18.59 3.29 -4.06
N GLN A 11 -19.37 3.02 -3.02
CA GLN A 11 -20.57 2.20 -3.10
C GLN A 11 -21.61 2.81 -4.06
N THR A 12 -21.81 4.12 -3.99
CA THR A 12 -22.69 4.86 -4.90
C THR A 12 -22.19 4.77 -6.34
N GLN A 13 -20.89 4.96 -6.57
CA GLN A 13 -20.27 4.85 -7.90
C GLN A 13 -20.37 3.42 -8.46
N ILE A 14 -20.17 2.39 -7.63
CA ILE A 14 -20.39 0.99 -8.04
C ILE A 14 -21.85 0.75 -8.42
N ARG A 15 -22.81 1.26 -7.63
CA ARG A 15 -24.24 1.17 -7.95
C ARG A 15 -24.59 1.92 -9.24
N LEU A 16 -23.99 3.07 -9.48
CA LEU A 16 -24.16 3.84 -10.71
C LEU A 16 -23.57 3.09 -11.91
N LEU A 17 -22.41 2.45 -11.76
CA LEU A 17 -21.80 1.60 -12.78
C LEU A 17 -22.66 0.38 -13.11
N ALA A 18 -23.20 -0.29 -12.08
CA ALA A 18 -24.07 -1.45 -12.24
C ALA A 18 -25.38 -1.11 -12.98
N ASN A 19 -25.87 0.13 -12.85
CA ASN A 19 -27.08 0.61 -13.52
C ASN A 19 -26.80 1.41 -14.81
N SER A 20 -25.53 1.60 -15.17
CA SER A 20 -25.14 2.35 -16.37
C SER A 20 -25.40 1.52 -17.63
N ARG A 21 -25.98 2.13 -18.66
CA ARG A 21 -26.09 1.54 -20.00
C ARG A 21 -24.78 1.61 -20.80
N SER A 22 -23.81 2.36 -20.28
CA SER A 22 -22.47 2.55 -20.85
C SER A 22 -21.41 2.24 -19.79
N THR A 23 -21.52 1.07 -19.15
CA THR A 23 -20.67 0.66 -18.01
C THR A 23 -19.18 0.71 -18.36
N ARG A 24 -18.77 0.23 -19.54
CA ARG A 24 -17.35 0.20 -19.95
C ARG A 24 -16.71 1.60 -20.00
N PRO A 25 -17.20 2.58 -20.79
CA PRO A 25 -16.61 3.91 -20.82
C PRO A 25 -16.74 4.66 -19.48
N THR A 26 -17.84 4.43 -18.74
CA THR A 26 -18.02 5.04 -17.41
C THR A 26 -16.97 4.51 -16.42
N MET A 27 -16.68 3.21 -16.46
CA MET A 27 -15.69 2.57 -15.60
C MET A 27 -14.27 3.03 -15.94
N VAL A 28 -13.92 3.11 -17.22
CA VAL A 28 -12.64 3.66 -17.70
C VAL A 28 -12.43 5.07 -17.16
N SER A 29 -13.42 5.94 -17.35
CA SER A 29 -13.36 7.32 -16.86
C SER A 29 -13.24 7.37 -15.33
N THR A 30 -14.02 6.57 -14.61
CA THR A 30 -14.04 6.58 -13.13
C THR A 30 -12.68 6.18 -12.55
N VAL A 31 -12.06 5.11 -13.07
CA VAL A 31 -10.73 4.66 -12.61
C VAL A 31 -9.65 5.69 -12.90
N ALA A 32 -9.65 6.29 -14.10
CA ALA A 32 -8.72 7.36 -14.45
C ALA A 32 -8.87 8.58 -13.53
N HIS A 33 -10.10 8.99 -13.21
CA HIS A 33 -10.36 10.09 -12.28
C HIS A 33 -9.91 9.78 -10.84
N TRP A 34 -10.09 8.54 -10.36
CA TRP A 34 -9.62 8.15 -9.03
C TRP A 34 -8.10 8.26 -8.91
N LEU A 35 -7.36 7.82 -9.93
CA LEU A 35 -5.90 7.99 -9.98
C LEU A 35 -5.50 9.46 -10.13
N GLY A 36 -6.30 10.25 -10.88
CA GLY A 36 -6.13 11.69 -10.99
C GLY A 36 -6.20 12.44 -9.65
N PHE A 37 -7.06 12.01 -8.72
CA PHE A 37 -7.09 12.58 -7.36
C PHE A 37 -5.80 12.34 -6.56
N LEU A 38 -5.01 11.35 -6.96
CA LEU A 38 -3.71 11.04 -6.36
C LEU A 38 -2.55 11.76 -7.08
N GLY A 39 -2.85 12.64 -8.05
CA GLY A 39 -1.84 13.34 -8.84
C GLY A 39 -1.19 12.47 -9.93
N VAL A 40 -1.80 11.33 -10.26
CA VAL A 40 -1.32 10.40 -11.28
C VAL A 40 -2.26 10.47 -12.50
N ARG A 41 -1.71 10.84 -13.66
CA ARG A 41 -2.45 10.74 -14.91
C ARG A 41 -2.37 9.31 -15.41
N ALA A 42 -3.53 8.73 -15.66
CA ALA A 42 -3.65 7.33 -16.00
C ALA A 42 -4.66 7.14 -17.13
N GLN A 43 -4.32 6.29 -18.09
CA GLN A 43 -5.19 5.88 -19.17
C GLN A 43 -5.44 4.38 -19.09
N VAL A 44 -6.71 3.98 -19.04
CA VAL A 44 -7.08 2.56 -19.12
C VAL A 44 -6.91 2.10 -20.57
N THR A 45 -5.98 1.18 -20.80
CA THR A 45 -5.63 0.65 -22.14
C THR A 45 -6.40 -0.61 -22.47
N HIS A 46 -6.71 -1.43 -21.47
CA HIS A 46 -7.51 -2.64 -21.63
C HIS A 46 -8.48 -2.80 -20.47
N LEU A 47 -9.68 -3.28 -20.77
CA LEU A 47 -10.69 -3.59 -19.79
C LEU A 47 -11.42 -4.86 -20.20
N ASP A 48 -11.36 -5.87 -19.36
CA ASP A 48 -12.02 -7.15 -19.56
C ASP A 48 -12.75 -7.62 -18.30
N ALA A 49 -13.79 -8.43 -18.48
CA ALA A 49 -14.53 -9.02 -17.39
C ALA A 49 -14.56 -10.55 -17.58
N GLY A 50 -13.95 -11.26 -16.64
CA GLY A 50 -13.77 -12.71 -16.71
C GLY A 50 -13.73 -13.33 -15.32
N ALA A 51 -14.26 -14.54 -15.17
CA ALA A 51 -14.24 -15.31 -13.92
C ALA A 51 -14.74 -14.54 -12.67
N GLY A 52 -15.74 -13.67 -12.84
CA GLY A 52 -16.28 -12.85 -11.74
C GLY A 52 -15.38 -11.70 -11.30
N LYS A 53 -14.34 -11.36 -12.08
CA LYS A 53 -13.40 -10.26 -11.84
C LYS A 53 -13.40 -9.29 -13.02
N ILE A 54 -13.01 -8.05 -12.72
CA ILE A 54 -12.74 -7.02 -13.73
C ILE A 54 -11.22 -6.89 -13.83
N HIS A 55 -10.69 -7.13 -15.01
CA HIS A 55 -9.28 -6.95 -15.34
C HIS A 55 -9.09 -5.61 -16.03
N ILE A 56 -8.15 -4.81 -15.52
CA ILE A 56 -7.87 -3.47 -16.04
C ILE A 56 -6.37 -3.38 -16.27
N SER A 57 -5.98 -2.99 -17.48
CA SER A 57 -4.61 -2.57 -17.81
C SER A 57 -4.60 -1.05 -17.91
N ILE A 58 -3.58 -0.44 -17.31
CA ILE A 58 -3.48 1.01 -17.17
C ILE A 58 -2.08 1.42 -17.59
N SER A 59 -1.99 2.48 -18.40
CA SER A 59 -0.75 3.23 -18.64
C SER A 59 -0.76 4.44 -17.72
N VAL A 60 0.35 4.69 -17.04
CA VAL A 60 0.51 5.81 -16.10
C VAL A 60 1.61 6.73 -16.60
N ASP A 61 1.32 8.03 -16.57
CA ASP A 61 2.33 9.06 -16.85
C ASP A 61 3.12 9.38 -15.57
N LYS A 62 4.25 10.08 -15.75
CA LYS A 62 5.03 10.62 -14.64
C LYS A 62 4.13 11.44 -13.69
N PRO A 63 4.05 11.09 -12.40
CA PRO A 63 3.32 11.89 -11.43
C PRO A 63 3.84 13.33 -11.34
N GLU A 64 2.97 14.27 -10.99
CA GLU A 64 3.34 15.70 -10.90
C GLU A 64 4.41 15.95 -9.83
N ALA A 65 4.36 15.21 -8.71
CA ALA A 65 5.28 15.32 -7.60
C ALA A 65 6.61 14.55 -7.76
N CYS A 66 6.76 13.75 -8.83
CA CYS A 66 7.95 12.96 -9.11
C CYS A 66 8.91 13.76 -10.01
N ASP A 67 10.21 13.79 -9.71
CA ASP A 67 11.20 14.41 -10.57
C ASP A 67 11.47 13.57 -11.83
N ALA A 68 12.06 14.20 -12.83
CA ALA A 68 12.29 13.54 -14.11
C ALA A 68 13.42 12.49 -14.05
N HIS A 69 14.35 12.60 -13.11
CA HIS A 69 15.47 11.67 -13.01
C HIS A 69 15.00 10.33 -12.42
N ASP A 70 14.29 10.38 -11.29
CA ASP A 70 13.73 9.19 -10.65
C ASP A 70 12.76 8.46 -11.59
N TRP A 71 11.92 9.20 -12.31
CA TRP A 71 11.02 8.61 -13.31
C TRP A 71 11.76 7.85 -14.41
N GLN A 72 12.83 8.44 -14.97
CA GLN A 72 13.63 7.78 -15.99
C GLN A 72 14.36 6.55 -15.42
N GLN A 73 14.81 6.61 -14.18
CA GLN A 73 15.45 5.48 -13.53
C GLN A 73 14.46 4.32 -13.31
N ILE A 74 13.22 4.62 -12.90
CA ILE A 74 12.15 3.61 -12.79
C ILE A 74 11.92 2.92 -14.14
N LEU A 75 11.76 3.69 -15.22
CA LEU A 75 11.53 3.12 -16.56
C LEU A 75 12.68 2.20 -16.98
N ARG A 76 13.94 2.63 -16.78
CA ARG A 76 15.12 1.79 -17.07
C ARG A 76 15.14 0.49 -16.28
N ASN A 77 14.80 0.54 -14.99
CA ASN A 77 14.79 -0.65 -14.14
C ASN A 77 13.72 -1.65 -14.60
N LEU A 78 12.58 -1.17 -15.11
CA LEU A 78 11.52 -2.01 -15.69
C LEU A 78 11.97 -2.65 -17.01
N ASP A 79 12.61 -1.89 -17.90
CA ASP A 79 13.10 -2.41 -19.20
C ASP A 79 14.16 -3.52 -19.01
N VAL A 80 15.04 -3.37 -18.01
CA VAL A 80 16.04 -4.40 -17.65
C VAL A 80 15.34 -5.66 -17.12
N SER A 81 14.29 -5.49 -16.33
CA SER A 81 13.53 -6.60 -15.74
C SER A 81 12.75 -7.40 -16.78
N GLU A 82 12.25 -6.77 -17.85
CA GLU A 82 11.59 -7.48 -18.97
C GLU A 82 12.55 -8.38 -19.75
N THR A 83 13.85 -8.06 -19.75
CA THR A 83 14.87 -8.87 -20.44
C THR A 83 15.24 -10.14 -19.66
N GLU A 84 14.94 -10.20 -18.37
CA GLU A 84 15.21 -11.34 -17.47
C GLU A 84 13.95 -12.15 -17.12
N ALA A 85 12.75 -11.67 -17.49
CA ALA A 85 11.47 -12.21 -17.06
C ALA A 85 10.83 -13.17 -18.08
N ASP A 86 11.42 -14.36 -18.27
CA ASP A 86 10.71 -15.51 -18.89
C ASP A 86 10.14 -16.50 -17.86
N ALA A 87 10.25 -16.18 -16.57
CA ALA A 87 9.55 -16.91 -15.50
C ALA A 87 9.40 -16.00 -14.28
N VAL A 88 8.16 -15.62 -13.95
CA VAL A 88 7.57 -15.60 -12.59
C VAL A 88 6.31 -14.74 -12.64
N THR A 89 5.18 -15.44 -12.58
CA THR A 89 3.88 -14.88 -12.24
C THR A 89 3.90 -14.31 -10.82
N THR A 90 3.66 -13.00 -10.69
CA THR A 90 3.03 -12.33 -9.54
C THR A 90 3.49 -12.78 -8.16
N ASN A 91 4.62 -12.26 -7.69
CA ASN A 91 4.76 -11.80 -6.30
C ASN A 91 5.67 -10.57 -6.29
N PRO A 92 5.24 -9.43 -5.72
CA PRO A 92 6.13 -8.29 -5.53
C PRO A 92 7.24 -8.72 -4.56
N ALA A 93 8.48 -8.78 -5.07
CA ALA A 93 9.73 -9.13 -4.37
C ALA A 93 9.60 -10.30 -3.38
N GLU A 94 10.16 -11.47 -3.72
CA GLU A 94 10.42 -12.49 -2.70
C GLU A 94 11.45 -11.94 -1.71
N PHE A 95 10.96 -11.27 -0.67
CA PHE A 95 11.82 -10.75 0.38
C PHE A 95 12.54 -11.90 1.07
N THR A 96 13.82 -11.67 1.37
CA THR A 96 14.53 -12.56 2.27
C THR A 96 13.79 -12.65 3.61
N PRO A 97 13.92 -13.74 4.36
CA PRO A 97 13.28 -13.87 5.68
C PRO A 97 13.63 -12.71 6.64
N GLN A 98 14.82 -12.13 6.50
CA GLN A 98 15.26 -10.97 7.29
C GLN A 98 14.51 -9.69 6.90
N GLN A 99 14.39 -9.40 5.60
CA GLN A 99 13.61 -8.27 5.08
C GLN A 99 12.13 -8.39 5.47
N GLN A 100 11.55 -9.57 5.34
CA GLN A 100 10.17 -9.83 5.72
C GLN A 100 9.94 -9.63 7.24
N SER A 101 10.84 -10.15 8.07
CA SER A 101 10.83 -9.95 9.52
C SER A 101 10.93 -8.47 9.89
N LYS A 102 11.81 -7.73 9.22
CA LYS A 102 11.98 -6.28 9.43
C LYS A 102 10.71 -5.49 9.09
N MET A 103 10.10 -5.78 7.94
CA MET A 103 8.80 -5.21 7.56
C MET A 103 7.73 -5.51 8.63
N GLN A 104 7.61 -6.77 9.05
CA GLN A 104 6.61 -7.18 10.04
C GLN A 104 6.80 -6.46 11.39
N ARG A 105 8.05 -6.26 11.82
CA ARG A 105 8.36 -5.51 13.05
C ARG A 105 8.06 -4.02 12.92
N LEU A 106 8.34 -3.41 11.77
CA LEU A 106 7.94 -2.02 11.47
C LEU A 106 6.42 -1.83 11.55
N LEU A 107 5.66 -2.73 10.92
CA LEU A 107 4.20 -2.68 10.96
C LEU A 107 3.66 -2.94 12.37
N ALA A 108 4.28 -3.84 13.14
CA ALA A 108 3.93 -4.08 14.54
C ALA A 108 4.23 -2.87 15.43
N TYR A 109 5.37 -2.21 15.24
CA TYR A 109 5.71 -0.98 15.96
C TYR A 109 4.64 0.10 15.76
N LEU A 110 4.19 0.30 14.52
CA LEU A 110 3.10 1.25 14.22
C LEU A 110 1.80 0.92 14.96
N ILE A 111 1.43 -0.36 15.05
CA ILE A 111 0.27 -0.79 15.82
C ILE A 111 0.45 -0.49 17.32
N GLN A 112 1.66 -0.70 17.86
CA GLN A 112 1.97 -0.45 19.28
C GLN A 112 1.88 1.04 19.60
N VAL A 113 2.44 1.92 18.77
CA VAL A 113 2.41 3.37 19.00
C VAL A 113 1.06 4.01 18.69
N GLY A 114 0.20 3.33 17.91
CA GLY A 114 -1.18 3.74 17.66
C GLY A 114 -2.04 3.76 18.93
N ASN A 115 -1.80 2.83 19.85
CA ASN A 115 -2.48 2.77 21.15
C ASN A 115 -1.49 2.36 22.25
N PRO A 116 -0.62 3.28 22.74
CA PRO A 116 0.45 2.94 23.67
C PRO A 116 -0.08 2.47 25.04
N ASP A 117 -1.28 2.91 25.43
CA ASP A 117 -1.86 2.64 26.74
C ASP A 117 -2.65 1.33 26.81
N GLN A 118 -2.87 0.64 25.68
CA GLN A 118 -3.65 -0.60 25.63
C GLN A 118 -2.92 -1.68 24.82
N PRO A 119 -2.87 -2.93 25.32
CA PRO A 119 -2.33 -4.02 24.53
C PRO A 119 -3.18 -4.21 23.27
N ALA A 120 -2.53 -4.36 22.12
CA ALA A 120 -3.21 -4.55 20.85
C ALA A 120 -4.15 -5.76 20.90
N ASN A 121 -5.45 -5.53 20.77
CA ASN A 121 -6.45 -6.60 20.71
C ASN A 121 -6.36 -7.31 19.34
N TRP A 122 -5.60 -8.40 19.30
CA TRP A 122 -5.35 -9.14 18.06
C TRP A 122 -6.64 -9.67 17.40
N GLU A 123 -7.61 -10.14 18.19
CA GLU A 123 -8.87 -10.71 17.65
C GLU A 123 -9.67 -9.66 16.89
N HIS A 124 -9.63 -8.39 17.33
CA HIS A 124 -10.28 -7.29 16.64
C HIS A 124 -9.45 -6.74 15.47
N LEU A 125 -8.13 -6.79 15.58
CA LEU A 125 -7.19 -6.20 14.64
C LEU A 125 -6.94 -7.08 13.41
N GLN A 126 -6.86 -8.41 13.59
CA GLN A 126 -6.65 -9.36 12.49
C GLN A 126 -7.61 -9.19 11.31
N PRO A 127 -8.96 -9.15 11.48
CA PRO A 127 -9.88 -8.99 10.34
C PRO A 127 -9.70 -7.65 9.63
N GLN A 128 -9.29 -6.59 10.35
CA GLN A 128 -9.03 -5.29 9.76
C GLN A 128 -7.77 -5.31 8.91
N LEU A 129 -6.69 -5.92 9.41
CA LEU A 129 -5.45 -6.09 8.65
C LEU A 129 -5.63 -6.99 7.41
N LEU A 130 -6.45 -8.04 7.50
CA LEU A 130 -6.83 -8.84 6.32
C LEU A 130 -7.54 -7.99 5.27
N SER A 131 -8.43 -7.08 5.68
CA SER A 131 -9.13 -6.17 4.76
C SER A 131 -8.21 -5.17 4.06
N LEU A 132 -7.00 -4.95 4.60
CA LEU A 132 -5.94 -4.14 3.97
C LEU A 132 -5.09 -4.95 2.96
N GLY A 133 -5.42 -6.22 2.72
CA GLY A 133 -4.69 -7.08 1.79
C GLY A 133 -3.35 -7.61 2.35
N LEU A 134 -3.19 -7.66 3.66
CA LEU A 134 -2.05 -8.33 4.30
C LEU A 134 -2.26 -9.85 4.26
N ASN A 135 -1.26 -10.58 3.76
CA ASN A 135 -1.29 -12.04 3.70
C ASN A 135 -1.07 -12.68 5.08
N GLU A 136 -1.46 -13.94 5.23
CA GLU A 136 -1.42 -14.66 6.50
C GLU A 136 0.00 -14.74 7.09
N THR A 137 1.02 -14.92 6.26
CA THR A 137 2.42 -14.97 6.70
C THR A 137 2.87 -13.66 7.33
N THR A 138 2.50 -12.52 6.74
CA THR A 138 2.78 -11.20 7.31
C THR A 138 2.02 -10.98 8.62
N LEU A 139 0.76 -11.42 8.70
CA LEU A 139 -0.04 -11.30 9.93
C LEU A 139 0.56 -12.09 11.10
N LEU A 140 1.01 -13.32 10.85
CA LEU A 140 1.66 -14.13 11.88
C LEU A 140 2.95 -13.47 12.39
N GLY A 141 3.74 -12.91 11.49
CA GLY A 141 4.95 -12.17 11.86
C GLY A 141 4.66 -10.91 12.66
N ILE A 142 3.65 -10.13 12.27
CA ILE A 142 3.19 -8.96 13.03
C ILE A 142 2.74 -9.40 14.43
N ARG A 143 1.93 -10.45 14.55
CA ARG A 143 1.47 -10.99 15.84
C ARG A 143 2.63 -11.38 16.76
N ALA A 144 3.67 -11.99 16.19
CA ALA A 144 4.87 -12.34 16.95
C ALA A 144 5.64 -11.09 17.39
N ALA A 145 5.81 -10.12 16.49
CA ALA A 145 6.53 -8.88 16.74
C ALA A 145 5.81 -7.96 17.75
N LEU A 146 4.47 -8.01 17.82
CA LEU A 146 3.67 -7.25 18.78
C LEU A 146 3.96 -7.60 20.25
N LYS A 147 4.47 -8.80 20.52
CA LYS A 147 4.81 -9.27 21.87
C LYS A 147 6.10 -8.65 22.41
N VAL A 148 6.91 -8.05 21.55
CA VAL A 148 8.22 -7.51 21.90
C VAL A 148 8.17 -5.99 21.65
N PRO A 149 8.54 -5.16 22.65
CA PRO A 149 8.72 -3.73 22.42
C PRO A 149 9.79 -3.52 21.35
N GLN A 150 9.47 -2.76 20.30
CA GLN A 150 10.42 -2.44 19.23
C GLN A 150 10.96 -1.03 19.41
N SER A 151 12.24 -0.83 19.07
CA SER A 151 12.85 0.50 18.94
C SER A 151 12.74 0.97 17.48
N LEU A 152 12.26 2.18 17.25
CA LEU A 152 12.17 2.73 15.90
C LEU A 152 13.57 2.90 15.27
N ASP A 153 14.55 3.33 16.07
CA ASP A 153 15.91 3.58 15.59
C ASP A 153 16.54 2.28 15.04
N ASP A 154 16.41 1.17 15.77
CA ASP A 154 16.91 -0.15 15.36
C ASP A 154 16.19 -0.68 14.10
N LEU A 155 14.91 -0.33 13.94
CA LEU A 155 14.12 -0.75 12.78
C LEU A 155 14.45 0.06 11.53
N LEU A 156 14.85 1.32 11.69
CA LEU A 156 15.25 2.20 10.58
C LEU A 156 16.71 2.00 10.17
N GLU A 157 17.58 1.56 11.10
CA GLU A 157 19.00 1.30 10.80
C GLU A 157 19.15 0.22 9.71
N GLY A 158 19.75 0.56 8.58
CA GLY A 158 19.93 -0.35 7.45
C GLY A 158 18.61 -0.86 6.86
N LEU A 159 17.54 -0.05 6.89
CA LEU A 159 16.28 -0.39 6.23
C LEU A 159 16.49 -0.42 4.72
N ASP A 160 16.20 -1.56 4.10
CA ASP A 160 16.31 -1.74 2.66
C ASP A 160 15.23 -0.92 1.91
N SER A 161 15.59 -0.33 0.77
CA SER A 161 14.71 0.55 -0.01
C SER A 161 13.46 -0.16 -0.53
N ASP A 162 13.58 -1.42 -0.92
CA ASP A 162 12.46 -2.22 -1.44
C ASP A 162 11.51 -2.59 -0.30
N VAL A 163 12.08 -2.95 0.86
CA VAL A 163 11.30 -3.17 2.08
C VAL A 163 10.56 -1.89 2.47
N ALA A 164 11.24 -0.74 2.44
CA ALA A 164 10.65 0.54 2.78
C ALA A 164 9.49 0.86 1.81
N ALA A 165 9.72 0.75 0.49
CA ALA A 165 8.75 1.05 -0.54
C ALA A 165 7.44 0.24 -0.37
N VAL A 166 7.55 -1.01 0.06
CA VAL A 166 6.38 -1.87 0.35
C VAL A 166 5.78 -1.60 1.73
N ALA A 167 6.61 -1.31 2.74
CA ALA A 167 6.18 -1.11 4.11
C ALA A 167 5.41 0.20 4.30
N LEU A 168 5.84 1.30 3.67
CA LEU A 168 5.23 2.63 3.84
C LEU A 168 3.71 2.68 3.55
N PRO A 169 3.20 2.23 2.39
CA PRO A 169 1.76 2.29 2.12
C PRO A 169 0.95 1.41 3.08
N LYS A 170 1.53 0.28 3.52
CA LYS A 170 0.92 -0.60 4.54
C LYS A 170 0.90 0.08 5.92
N ALA A 171 1.99 0.73 6.29
CA ALA A 171 2.15 1.52 7.50
C ALA A 171 1.11 2.65 7.58
N VAL A 172 0.97 3.44 6.52
CA VAL A 172 -0.06 4.49 6.42
C VAL A 172 -1.46 3.89 6.54
N SER A 173 -1.72 2.77 5.88
CA SER A 173 -3.03 2.09 5.96
C SER A 173 -3.36 1.62 7.38
N ILE A 174 -2.36 1.18 8.15
CA ILE A 174 -2.50 0.78 9.55
C ILE A 174 -2.78 1.99 10.44
N ALA A 175 -1.99 3.06 10.32
CA ALA A 175 -2.18 4.30 11.10
C ALA A 175 -3.53 4.97 10.83
N MET A 176 -4.19 4.62 9.71
CA MET A 176 -5.52 5.14 9.36
C MET A 176 -6.68 4.23 9.79
N LEU A 177 -6.44 3.11 10.48
CA LEU A 177 -7.48 2.15 10.88
C LEU A 177 -8.52 2.78 11.81
N ASP A 178 -8.07 3.48 12.84
CA ASP A 178 -8.91 4.20 13.80
C ASP A 178 -9.40 5.56 13.28
N ARG A 179 -8.89 5.97 12.11
CA ARG A 179 -9.18 7.21 11.38
C ARG A 179 -8.58 8.46 12.02
N THR A 180 -7.64 8.30 12.95
CA THR A 180 -6.95 9.38 13.66
C THR A 180 -5.47 9.06 13.80
N VAL A 181 -4.62 9.71 13.01
CA VAL A 181 -3.17 9.56 13.19
C VAL A 181 -2.75 10.33 14.43
N ASN A 182 -2.27 9.63 15.45
CA ASN A 182 -1.78 10.24 16.67
C ASN A 182 -0.35 10.80 16.49
N MET A 183 0.15 11.55 17.48
CA MET A 183 1.48 12.18 17.38
C MET A 183 2.63 11.16 17.24
N SER A 184 2.52 10.00 17.90
CA SER A 184 3.52 8.94 17.86
C SER A 184 3.53 8.21 16.51
N GLU A 185 2.35 7.98 15.93
CA GLU A 185 2.21 7.42 14.58
C GLU A 185 2.72 8.39 13.52
N ASP A 186 2.40 9.68 13.63
CA ASP A 186 2.91 10.72 12.73
C ASP A 186 4.44 10.78 12.79
N GLN A 187 5.02 10.74 14.00
CA GLN A 187 6.47 10.68 14.17
C GLN A 187 7.08 9.42 13.56
N ALA A 188 6.45 8.26 13.72
CA ALA A 188 6.90 7.00 13.13
C ALA A 188 6.87 7.04 11.60
N LEU A 189 5.78 7.54 11.00
CA LEU A 189 5.63 7.70 9.56
C LEU A 189 6.64 8.72 9.00
N MET A 190 6.81 9.86 9.67
CA MET A 190 7.79 10.88 9.28
C MET A 190 9.22 10.36 9.36
N SER A 191 9.53 9.55 10.37
CA SER A 191 10.87 8.95 10.52
C SER A 191 11.13 7.90 9.43
N LEU A 192 10.12 7.10 9.07
CA LEU A 192 10.21 6.17 7.95
C LEU A 192 10.40 6.90 6.61
N LEU A 193 9.64 7.98 6.39
CA LEU A 193 9.81 8.86 5.22
C LEU A 193 11.20 9.52 5.16
N LYS A 194 11.76 9.92 6.30
CA LYS A 194 13.12 10.49 6.36
C LYS A 194 14.17 9.43 6.05
N ALA A 195 14.04 8.23 6.61
CA ALA A 195 14.97 7.13 6.34
C ALA A 195 15.03 6.79 4.84
N MET A 196 13.90 6.88 4.15
CA MET A 196 13.82 6.69 2.69
C MET A 196 14.46 7.80 1.86
N LYS A 197 14.54 9.04 2.38
CA LYS A 197 15.14 10.19 1.68
C LYS A 197 16.65 10.28 1.83
N HIS A 198 17.22 9.56 2.80
CA HIS A 198 18.64 9.62 3.15
C HIS A 198 19.45 8.43 2.60
N GLN A 199 18.87 7.65 1.69
CA GLN A 199 19.55 6.62 0.90
C GLN A 199 19.74 7.09 -0.53
#